data_AF-A0ABD5QAY1-F1
#
_entry.id   AF-A0ABD5QAY1-F1
#
_cell.length_a   1.000
_cell.length_b   1.000
_cell.length_c   1.000
_cell.angle_alpha   90.00
_cell.angle_beta   90.00
_cell.angle_gamma   90.00
#
_symmetry.space_group_name_H-M   'P 1'
#
loop_
_entity.id
_entity.type
_entity.pdbx_description
1 polymer ?
#
loop_
_entity_poly.entity_id
_entity_poly.type
_entity_poly.pdbx_seq_one_letter_code
_entity_poly.pdbx_strand_id
1 'polypeptide(L)'
;MPNSELASEQWWNDYQELVNDDEEMKVRGHDQFDDNFFIQIDDEKFVVEMYGGEVQDVHANPGVNGEHSFGVEGSQDAWEEFLEEVPPAHNNEIIASDYRTAVRGEEGYLELHGNNKKVFQNLRPFQRALELMRETQNQ
;
A
#
# COMPACT_ATOMS: atom_id res chain seq x y z
N MET A 1 -15.15 13.36 6.77
CA MET A 1 -14.97 13.68 8.20
C MET A 1 -13.68 14.54 8.30
N PRO A 2 -12.99 14.88 9.43
CA PRO A 2 -11.62 15.36 9.23
C PRO A 2 -10.85 14.20 8.59
N ASN A 3 -10.14 14.45 7.48
CA ASN A 3 -9.17 13.51 6.91
C ASN A 3 -8.39 12.90 8.08
N SER A 4 -8.50 11.58 8.29
CA SER A 4 -7.66 10.89 9.25
C SER A 4 -6.21 11.20 8.91
N GLU A 5 -5.41 11.52 9.94
CA GLU A 5 -3.99 11.78 9.75
C GLU A 5 -3.35 10.53 9.15
N LEU A 6 -2.74 10.69 7.97
CA LEU A 6 -2.14 9.62 7.20
C LEU A 6 -1.19 8.81 8.09
N ALA A 7 -1.33 7.49 8.05
CA ALA A 7 -0.51 6.53 8.80
C ALA A 7 -0.53 6.67 10.33
N SER A 8 -1.48 7.41 10.90
CA SER A 8 -1.78 7.34 12.34
C SER A 8 -2.29 5.95 12.74
N GLU A 9 -2.20 5.59 14.03
CA GLU A 9 -2.71 4.31 14.55
C GLU A 9 -4.19 4.09 14.19
N GLN A 10 -5.02 5.14 14.30
CA GLN A 10 -6.43 5.06 13.93
C GLN A 10 -6.59 4.81 12.42
N TRP A 11 -5.79 5.47 11.58
CA TRP A 11 -5.83 5.29 10.14
C TRP A 11 -5.52 3.84 9.74
N TRP A 12 -4.51 3.22 10.37
CA TRP A 12 -4.17 1.82 10.12
C TRP A 12 -5.25 0.85 10.60
N ASN A 13 -5.91 1.14 11.73
CA ASN A 13 -7.05 0.34 12.20
C ASN A 13 -8.22 0.41 11.20
N ASP A 14 -8.57 1.62 10.72
CA ASP A 14 -9.64 1.81 9.73
C ASP A 14 -9.29 1.11 8.40
N TYR A 15 -8.04 1.19 7.97
CA TYR A 15 -7.53 0.47 6.80
C TYR A 15 -7.65 -1.04 6.95
N GLN A 16 -7.24 -1.59 8.09
CA GLN A 16 -7.34 -3.02 8.36
C GLN A 16 -8.79 -3.51 8.31
N GLU A 17 -9.72 -2.80 8.95
CA GLU A 17 -11.15 -3.12 8.89
C GLU A 17 -11.67 -3.10 7.45
N LEU A 18 -11.32 -2.05 6.69
CA LEU A 18 -11.77 -1.90 5.31
C LEU A 18 -11.25 -3.00 4.38
N VAL A 19 -9.97 -3.39 4.51
CA VAL A 19 -9.39 -4.50 3.74
C VAL A 19 -10.06 -5.82 4.08
N ASN A 20 -10.28 -6.10 5.36
CA ASN A 20 -10.85 -7.35 5.80
C ASN A 20 -12.34 -7.47 5.45
N ASP A 21 -13.03 -6.33 5.25
CA ASP A 21 -14.42 -6.31 4.81
C ASP A 21 -14.61 -6.27 3.29
N ASP A 22 -13.57 -5.93 2.51
CA ASP A 22 -13.65 -5.78 1.05
C ASP A 22 -13.99 -7.08 0.30
N GLU A 23 -15.00 -7.01 -0.57
CA GLU A 23 -15.46 -8.17 -1.35
C GLU A 23 -14.44 -8.65 -2.39
N GLU A 24 -13.64 -7.73 -2.97
CA GLU A 24 -12.61 -8.11 -3.93
C GLU A 24 -11.46 -8.82 -3.23
N MET A 25 -11.02 -8.36 -2.06
CA MET A 25 -9.99 -9.02 -1.25
C MET A 25 -10.42 -10.42 -0.81
N LYS A 26 -11.69 -10.60 -0.40
CA LYS A 26 -12.29 -11.92 -0.09
C LYS A 26 -12.32 -12.91 -1.26
N VAL A 27 -12.10 -12.47 -2.50
CA VAL A 27 -12.11 -13.35 -3.69
C VAL A 27 -10.73 -13.46 -4.33
N ARG A 28 -10.03 -12.32 -4.47
CA ARG A 28 -8.76 -12.21 -5.19
C ARG A 28 -7.54 -12.37 -4.27
N GLY A 29 -7.68 -12.03 -2.99
CA GLY A 29 -6.66 -12.24 -1.96
C GLY A 29 -6.81 -13.60 -1.26
N HIS A 30 -8.03 -14.10 -1.14
CA HIS A 30 -8.36 -15.32 -0.39
C HIS A 30 -7.48 -16.52 -0.74
N ASP A 31 -6.83 -17.08 0.30
CA ASP A 31 -5.85 -18.19 0.27
C ASP A 31 -4.61 -17.98 -0.63
N GLN A 32 -4.42 -16.79 -1.21
CA GLN A 32 -3.40 -16.57 -2.23
C GLN A 32 -2.46 -15.40 -1.92
N PHE A 33 -2.95 -14.37 -1.21
CA PHE A 33 -2.13 -13.23 -0.84
C PHE A 33 -1.61 -13.36 0.60
N ASP A 34 -0.51 -14.12 0.74
CA ASP A 34 0.23 -14.41 1.99
C ASP A 34 1.62 -13.75 2.00
N ASP A 35 1.77 -12.61 1.32
CA ASP A 35 3.04 -11.91 1.21
C ASP A 35 2.94 -10.57 1.91
N ASN A 36 3.61 -10.45 3.07
CA ASN A 36 3.78 -9.18 3.75
C ASN A 36 4.45 -8.16 2.82
N PHE A 37 3.99 -6.92 2.88
CA PHE A 37 4.60 -5.83 2.15
C PHE A 37 4.79 -4.62 3.04
N PHE A 38 5.74 -3.76 2.68
CA PHE A 38 5.92 -2.50 3.40
C PHE A 38 5.32 -1.31 2.67
N ILE A 39 4.97 -0.31 3.45
CA ILE A 39 4.63 1.05 3.03
C ILE A 39 5.63 1.96 3.72
N GLN A 40 6.38 2.73 2.95
CA GLN A 40 7.32 3.71 3.49
C GLN A 40 6.90 5.11 3.04
N ILE A 41 6.70 5.97 4.02
CA ILE A 41 6.32 7.38 3.85
C ILE A 41 7.46 8.20 4.44
N ASP A 42 8.19 8.90 3.58
CA ASP A 42 9.46 9.53 3.93
C ASP A 42 10.41 8.53 4.63
N ASP A 43 10.72 8.76 5.91
CA ASP A 43 11.61 7.93 6.73
C ASP A 43 10.86 6.87 7.57
N GLU A 44 9.51 6.89 7.58
CA GLU A 44 8.69 5.98 8.39
C GLU A 44 8.28 4.76 7.60
N LYS A 45 8.63 3.57 8.12
CA LYS A 45 8.34 2.29 7.47
C LYS A 45 7.30 1.50 8.25
N PHE A 46 6.23 1.11 7.57
CA PHE A 46 5.16 0.26 8.07
C PHE A 46 5.21 -1.08 7.35
N VAL A 47 5.11 -2.20 8.08
CA VAL A 47 4.94 -3.53 7.46
C VAL A 47 3.52 -4.00 7.67
N VAL A 48 2.82 -4.22 6.56
CA VAL A 48 1.47 -4.78 6.51
C VAL A 48 1.59 -6.30 6.49
N GLU A 49 1.12 -6.93 7.57
CA GLU A 49 1.13 -8.39 7.71
C GLU A 49 -0.11 -8.97 7.02
N MET A 50 0.13 -9.74 5.96
CA MET A 50 -0.93 -10.31 5.12
C MET A 50 -1.06 -11.82 5.36
N TYR A 51 -2.29 -12.29 5.56
CA TYR A 51 -2.60 -13.71 5.60
C TYR A 51 -3.94 -13.96 4.92
N GLY A 52 -3.95 -14.76 3.86
CA GLY A 52 -5.14 -15.14 3.11
C GLY A 52 -5.87 -13.95 2.49
N GLY A 53 -5.16 -12.86 2.17
CA GLY A 53 -5.79 -11.62 1.70
C GLY A 53 -6.37 -10.71 2.79
N GLU A 54 -6.22 -11.08 4.07
CA GLU A 54 -6.57 -10.23 5.21
C GLU A 54 -5.33 -9.56 5.80
N VAL A 55 -5.50 -8.34 6.30
CA VAL A 55 -4.50 -7.66 7.13
C VAL A 55 -4.64 -8.18 8.55
N GLN A 56 -3.58 -8.83 9.04
CA GLN A 56 -3.50 -9.33 10.42
C GLN A 56 -3.06 -8.24 11.39
N ASP A 57 -2.07 -7.45 11.00
CA ASP A 57 -1.51 -6.35 11.79
C ASP A 57 -0.73 -5.39 10.90
N VAL A 58 -0.45 -4.17 11.40
CA VAL A 58 0.43 -3.20 10.75
C VAL A 58 1.49 -2.71 11.74
N HIS A 59 2.74 -3.07 11.48
CA HIS A 59 3.86 -2.77 12.38
C HIS A 59 4.61 -1.52 11.93
N ALA A 60 4.60 -0.47 12.76
CA ALA A 60 5.45 0.70 12.55
C ALA A 60 6.91 0.41 12.96
N ASN A 61 7.85 0.77 12.09
CA ASN A 61 9.30 0.66 12.28
C ASN A 61 9.76 -0.71 12.84
N PRO A 62 9.44 -1.84 12.16
CA PRO A 62 9.58 -3.18 12.73
C PRO A 62 11.03 -3.67 12.88
N GLY A 63 12.02 -2.84 12.51
CA GLY A 63 13.43 -3.18 12.60
C GLY A 63 13.76 -4.48 11.86
N VAL A 64 14.47 -5.40 12.53
CA VAL A 64 14.87 -6.68 11.94
C VAL A 64 13.75 -7.72 11.86
N ASN A 65 12.62 -7.50 12.53
CA ASN A 65 11.53 -8.48 12.63
C ASN A 65 10.42 -8.28 11.57
N GLY A 66 10.50 -7.21 10.77
CA GLY A 66 9.50 -6.93 9.73
C GLY A 66 9.80 -7.69 8.45
N GLU A 67 9.58 -9.00 8.42
CA GLU A 67 9.71 -9.79 7.18
C GLU A 67 8.68 -9.32 6.15
N HIS A 68 9.15 -9.01 4.94
CA HIS A 68 8.33 -8.57 3.81
C HIS A 68 8.94 -9.04 2.49
N SER A 69 8.08 -9.35 1.52
CA SER A 69 8.51 -9.79 0.19
C SER A 69 8.80 -8.62 -0.76
N PHE A 70 8.07 -7.52 -0.60
CA PHE A 70 8.12 -6.32 -1.44
C PHE A 70 7.53 -5.11 -0.69
N GLY A 71 7.45 -3.96 -1.33
CA GLY A 71 6.75 -2.80 -0.77
C GLY A 71 6.85 -1.57 -1.65
N VAL A 72 6.27 -0.48 -1.15
CA VAL A 72 6.21 0.81 -1.83
C VAL A 72 6.87 1.88 -0.97
N GLU A 73 7.67 2.71 -1.60
CA GLU A 73 8.34 3.86 -0.99
C GLU A 73 7.91 5.15 -1.71
N GLY A 74 7.80 6.24 -0.96
CA GLY A 74 7.53 7.56 -1.53
C GLY A 74 7.57 8.64 -0.46
N SER A 75 7.66 9.90 -0.90
CA SER A 75 7.52 11.03 0.02
C SER A 75 6.08 11.16 0.53
N GLN A 76 5.89 11.90 1.63
CA GLN A 76 4.54 12.25 2.09
C GLN A 76 3.70 12.87 0.96
N ASP A 77 4.25 13.84 0.22
CA ASP A 77 3.56 14.47 -0.92
C ASP A 77 3.12 13.45 -1.99
N ALA A 78 3.98 12.47 -2.34
CA ALA A 78 3.66 11.46 -3.35
C ALA A 78 2.54 10.51 -2.87
N TRP A 79 2.52 10.17 -1.59
CA TRP A 79 1.44 9.41 -0.98
C TRP A 79 0.13 10.21 -0.94
N GLU A 80 0.18 11.49 -0.55
CA GLU A 80 -0.99 12.36 -0.55
C GLU A 80 -1.63 12.43 -1.95
N GLU A 81 -0.84 12.61 -3.01
CA GLU A 81 -1.34 12.58 -4.40
C GLU A 81 -1.93 11.21 -4.80
N PHE A 82 -1.26 10.11 -4.45
CA PHE A 82 -1.73 8.76 -4.76
C PHE A 82 -3.07 8.42 -4.08
N LEU A 83 -3.27 8.99 -2.89
CA LEU A 83 -4.44 8.78 -2.04
C LEU A 83 -5.55 9.82 -2.27
N GLU A 84 -5.45 10.73 -3.23
CA GLU A 84 -6.59 11.60 -3.59
C GLU A 84 -7.77 10.77 -4.14
N GLU A 85 -9.01 11.20 -3.88
CA GLU A 85 -10.23 10.56 -4.44
C GLU A 85 -10.16 10.42 -5.97
N VAL A 86 -9.62 11.45 -6.64
CA VAL A 86 -9.30 11.44 -8.07
C VAL A 86 -7.82 11.76 -8.23
N PRO A 87 -6.94 10.74 -8.21
CA PRO A 87 -5.50 10.97 -8.22
C PRO A 87 -5.04 11.58 -9.54
N PRO A 88 -3.93 12.35 -9.54
CA PRO A 88 -3.33 12.86 -10.76
C PRO A 88 -2.88 11.71 -11.67
N ALA A 89 -2.68 12.03 -12.96
CA ALA A 89 -2.27 11.04 -13.94
C ALA A 89 -0.99 10.31 -13.48
N HIS A 90 -0.98 8.99 -13.61
CA HIS A 90 0.11 8.11 -13.18
C HIS A 90 0.21 7.82 -11.67
N ASN A 91 -0.57 8.49 -10.83
CA ASN A 91 -0.74 8.13 -9.41
C ASN A 91 -2.04 7.32 -9.15
N ASN A 92 -2.68 6.86 -10.23
CA ASN A 92 -3.88 6.02 -10.15
C ASN A 92 -3.57 4.52 -9.96
N GLU A 93 -2.37 4.05 -10.32
CA GLU A 93 -1.93 2.67 -10.14
C GLU A 93 -0.43 2.61 -9.79
N ILE A 94 0.00 1.60 -9.03
CA ILE A 94 1.39 1.52 -8.54
C ILE A 94 2.41 1.34 -9.66
N ILE A 95 2.09 0.56 -10.70
CA ILE A 95 3.01 0.31 -11.82
C ILE A 95 3.23 1.59 -12.66
N ALA A 96 2.21 2.43 -12.80
CA ALA A 96 2.34 3.69 -13.51
C ALA A 96 3.21 4.68 -12.73
N SER A 97 3.03 4.74 -11.40
CA SER A 97 3.81 5.60 -10.51
C SER A 97 5.29 5.16 -10.53
N ASP A 98 5.55 3.87 -10.31
CA ASP A 98 6.90 3.28 -10.36
C ASP A 98 7.59 3.52 -11.71
N TYR A 99 6.87 3.41 -12.82
CA TYR A 99 7.43 3.68 -14.14
C TYR A 99 7.94 5.14 -14.29
N ARG A 100 7.28 6.12 -13.68
CA ARG A 100 7.75 7.53 -13.74
C ARG A 100 9.08 7.68 -13.02
N THR A 101 9.25 7.02 -11.88
CA THR A 101 10.53 7.10 -11.16
C THR A 101 11.59 6.20 -11.81
N ALA A 102 11.35 4.89 -11.87
CA ALA A 102 12.35 3.90 -12.27
C ALA A 102 12.77 3.98 -13.74
N VAL A 103 11.89 4.48 -14.64
CA VAL A 103 12.17 4.56 -16.09
C VAL A 103 12.34 5.98 -16.59
N ARG A 104 11.56 6.94 -16.08
CA ARG A 104 11.65 8.35 -16.51
C ARG A 104 12.58 9.19 -15.65
N GLY A 105 12.98 8.71 -14.47
CA GLY A 105 13.84 9.45 -13.54
C GLY A 105 13.15 10.70 -13.01
N GLU A 106 11.82 10.67 -12.92
CA GLU A 106 11.03 11.77 -12.40
C GLU A 106 10.82 11.63 -10.89
N GLU A 107 10.76 12.75 -10.19
CA GLU A 107 10.49 12.81 -8.76
C GLU A 107 8.98 12.99 -8.51
N GLY A 108 8.53 12.75 -7.27
CA GLY A 108 7.12 12.94 -6.86
C GLY A 108 6.18 11.77 -7.17
N TYR A 109 6.74 10.58 -7.42
CA TYR A 109 5.98 9.35 -7.66
C TYR A 109 6.45 8.25 -6.71
N LEU A 110 5.59 7.25 -6.50
CA LEU A 110 5.88 6.09 -5.67
C LEU A 110 6.79 5.10 -6.40
N GLU A 111 7.68 4.45 -5.65
CA GLU A 111 8.62 3.45 -6.13
C GLU A 111 8.29 2.07 -5.56
N LEU A 112 8.35 1.04 -6.41
CA LEU A 112 8.11 -0.34 -6.02
C LEU A 112 9.44 -1.07 -5.77
N HIS A 113 9.56 -1.70 -4.61
CA HIS A 113 10.79 -2.39 -4.19
C HIS A 113 10.56 -3.87 -3.87
N GLY A 114 11.66 -4.63 -3.93
CA GLY A 114 11.72 -6.01 -3.46
C GLY A 114 11.53 -7.06 -4.56
N ASN A 115 10.80 -8.13 -4.26
CA ASN A 115 10.70 -9.29 -5.14
C ASN A 115 9.64 -9.10 -6.24
N ASN A 116 10.08 -8.71 -7.43
CA ASN A 116 9.20 -8.52 -8.60
C ASN A 116 8.30 -9.72 -8.89
N LYS A 117 8.79 -10.96 -8.74
CA LYS A 117 7.95 -12.14 -8.98
C LYS A 117 6.77 -12.18 -8.02
N LYS A 118 7.00 -11.88 -6.73
CA LYS A 118 5.94 -11.83 -5.71
C LYS A 118 4.96 -10.70 -5.96
N VAL A 119 5.43 -9.52 -6.39
CA VAL A 119 4.54 -8.43 -6.81
C VAL A 119 3.63 -8.89 -7.94
N PHE A 120 4.19 -9.44 -9.04
CA PHE A 120 3.37 -9.83 -10.20
C PHE A 120 2.46 -11.03 -9.93
N GLN A 121 2.82 -11.92 -9.00
CA GLN A 121 1.93 -13.00 -8.55
C GLN A 121 0.71 -12.44 -7.79
N ASN A 122 0.90 -11.36 -7.04
CA ASN A 122 -0.12 -10.75 -6.19
C ASN A 122 -0.63 -9.40 -6.72
N LEU A 123 -0.35 -9.04 -7.98
CA LEU A 123 -0.50 -7.65 -8.45
C LEU A 123 -1.92 -7.12 -8.26
N ARG A 124 -2.93 -7.96 -8.54
CA ARG A 124 -4.33 -7.54 -8.42
C ARG A 124 -4.75 -7.27 -6.96
N PRO A 125 -4.64 -8.23 -6.02
CA PRO A 125 -4.98 -7.96 -4.62
C PRO A 125 -4.06 -6.92 -3.98
N PHE A 126 -2.80 -6.83 -4.39
CA PHE A 126 -1.90 -5.78 -3.91
C PHE A 126 -2.34 -4.39 -4.37
N GLN A 127 -2.66 -4.21 -5.66
CA GLN A 127 -3.20 -2.95 -6.17
C GLN A 127 -4.53 -2.59 -5.47
N ARG A 128 -5.41 -3.57 -5.19
CA ARG A 128 -6.64 -3.32 -4.42
C ARG A 128 -6.34 -2.88 -2.99
N ALA A 129 -5.38 -3.50 -2.31
CA ALA A 129 -4.94 -3.07 -0.98
C ALA A 129 -4.47 -1.61 -0.98
N LEU A 130 -3.70 -1.18 -1.99
CA LEU A 130 -3.31 0.23 -2.12
C LEU A 130 -4.49 1.17 -2.43
N GLU A 131 -5.46 0.72 -3.23
CA GLU A 131 -6.70 1.48 -3.48
C GLU A 131 -7.55 1.64 -2.22
N LEU A 132 -7.55 0.63 -1.33
CA LEU A 132 -8.28 0.69 -0.07
C LEU A 132 -7.64 1.70 0.90
N MET A 133 -6.34 1.95 0.83
CA MET A 133 -5.72 3.08 1.53
C MET A 133 -6.31 4.43 1.08
N ARG A 134 -6.56 4.60 -0.23
CA ARG A 134 -7.22 5.80 -0.77
C ARG A 134 -8.63 5.91 -0.22
N GLU A 135 -9.37 4.81 -0.19
CA GLU A 135 -10.71 4.81 0.41
C GLU A 135 -10.65 5.20 1.90
N THR A 136 -9.75 4.62 2.70
CA THR A 136 -9.52 4.99 4.10
C THR A 136 -9.21 6.48 4.29
N GLN A 137 -8.40 7.06 3.41
CA GLN A 137 -8.00 8.48 3.50
C GLN A 137 -9.15 9.46 3.21
N ASN A 138 -10.16 9.05 2.43
CA ASN A 138 -11.21 9.94 1.91
C ASN A 138 -12.61 9.70 2.52
N GLN A 139 -12.71 9.06 3.69
CA GLN A 139 -14.00 8.82 4.40
C GLN A 139 -14.57 10.04 5.16
#